data_AF-A0A4D4KSU8-F1
#
_entry.id   AF-A0A4D4KSU8-F1
#
_cell.length_a   1.000
_cell.length_b   1.000
_cell.length_c   1.000
_cell.angle_alpha   90.00
_cell.angle_beta   90.00
_cell.angle_gamma   90.00
#
_symmetry.space_group_name_H-M   'P 1'
#
loop_
_entity.id
_entity.type
_entity.pdbx_description
1 polymer ?
#
loop_
_entity_poly.entity_id
_entity_poly.type
_entity_poly.pdbx_seq_one_letter_code
_entity_poly.pdbx_strand_id
1 'polypeptide(L)' 'MKSPAWPPNVARLRPGFLHLTWWEHPDDRGWFNECSFWASKEALYDWRMDTCHKHAKAWAANGAIM' A
#
# COMPACT_ATOMS: atom_id res chain seq x y z
N MET A 1 11.85 14.05 10.01
CA MET A 1 12.28 13.56 8.68
C MET A 1 11.02 13.44 7.84
N LYS A 2 10.94 14.10 6.67
CA LYS A 2 9.70 14.12 5.86
C LYS A 2 9.52 12.75 5.20
N SER A 3 8.49 12.02 5.62
CA SER A 3 7.98 10.84 4.94
C SER A 3 7.78 11.15 3.45
N PRO A 4 8.28 10.33 2.51
CA PRO A 4 7.99 10.54 1.10
C PRO A 4 6.47 10.36 0.92
N ALA A 5 5.83 11.43 0.49
CA ALA A 5 4.39 11.49 0.29
C ALA A 5 4.02 10.73 -1.00
N TRP A 6 3.88 9.40 -0.90
CA TRP A 6 2.99 8.66 -1.81
C TRP A 6 1.57 8.75 -1.22
N PRO A 7 0.51 9.00 -2.02
CA PRO A 7 -0.76 9.43 -1.44
C PRO A 7 -1.42 8.26 -0.70
N PRO A 8 -1.58 8.31 0.63
CA PRO A 8 -2.28 7.28 1.40
C PRO A 8 -3.79 7.21 1.08
N ASN A 9 -4.27 8.00 0.12
CA ASN A 9 -5.70 8.25 -0.11
C ASN A 9 -6.29 7.48 -1.29
N VAL A 10 -5.50 6.78 -2.11
CA VAL A 10 -6.04 6.14 -3.34
C VAL A 10 -6.85 4.87 -3.03
N ALA A 11 -6.45 4.12 -2.00
CA ALA A 11 -7.20 2.95 -1.53
C ALA A 11 -8.46 3.37 -0.73
N ARG A 12 -8.42 4.51 -0.03
CA ARG A 12 -9.53 4.99 0.83
C ARG A 12 -10.84 5.21 0.09
N LEU A 13 -10.78 5.41 -1.23
CA LEU A 13 -11.95 5.64 -2.07
C LEU A 13 -12.54 4.35 -2.65
N ARG A 14 -11.97 3.18 -2.34
CA ARG A 14 -12.40 1.90 -2.92
C ARG A 14 -13.51 1.25 -2.07
N PRO A 15 -14.56 0.71 -2.71
CA PRO A 15 -15.55 -0.10 -2.02
C PRO A 15 -14.89 -1.23 -1.23
N GLY A 16 -15.29 -1.41 0.02
CA GLY A 16 -14.76 -2.44 0.90
C GLY A 16 -13.37 -2.16 1.49
N PHE A 17 -12.76 -0.99 1.26
CA PHE A 17 -11.57 -0.57 1.99
C PHE A 17 -11.91 -0.29 3.46
N LEU A 18 -11.12 -0.84 4.39
CA LEU A 18 -11.29 -0.60 5.83
C LEU A 18 -10.15 0.23 6.41
N HIS A 19 -8.91 -0.18 6.15
CA HIS A 19 -7.73 0.45 6.73
C HIS A 19 -6.47 0.14 5.93
N LEU A 20 -5.48 1.04 5.99
CA LEU A 20 -4.12 0.82 5.49
C LEU A 20 -3.14 1.45 6.46
N THR A 21 -2.12 0.69 6.79
CA THR A 21 -0.98 1.13 7.59
C THR A 21 0.31 0.69 6.92
N TRP A 22 1.38 1.42 7.21
CA TRP A 22 2.70 1.20 6.67
C TRP A 22 3.75 1.53 7.73
N TRP A 23 4.89 0.85 7.65
CA TRP A 23 6.00 1.08 8.57
C TRP A 23 7.33 0.65 7.94
N GLU A 24 8.41 1.32 8.33
CA GLU A 24 9.78 0.93 7.98
C GLU A 24 10.18 -0.30 8.82
N HIS A 25 10.90 -1.25 8.22
CA HIS A 25 11.42 -2.40 8.96
C HIS A 25 12.45 -1.93 10.00
N PRO A 26 12.40 -2.39 11.26
CA PRO A 26 13.27 -1.88 12.31
C PRO A 26 14.77 -2.07 12.01
N ASP A 27 15.12 -3.14 11.29
CA ASP A 27 16.51 -3.51 10.99
C ASP A 27 16.96 -3.12 9.58
N ASP A 28 16.05 -2.70 8.70
CA ASP A 28 16.37 -2.34 7.31
C ASP A 28 15.61 -1.09 6.88
N ARG A 29 16.33 0.03 6.79
CA ARG A 29 15.77 1.33 6.42
C ARG A 29 15.39 1.45 4.94
N GLY A 30 15.81 0.49 4.13
CA GLY A 30 15.37 0.35 2.74
C GLY A 30 14.09 -0.45 2.59
N TRP A 31 13.62 -1.12 3.65
CA TRP A 31 12.44 -1.97 3.63
C TRP A 31 11.24 -1.25 4.22
N PHE A 32 10.17 -1.13 3.43
CA PHE A 32 8.87 -0.67 3.90
C PHE A 32 7.83 -1.79 3.85
N ASN A 33 7.02 -1.92 4.90
CA ASN A 33 5.92 -2.87 4.95
C ASN A 33 4.60 -2.11 4.76
N GLU A 34 3.66 -2.75 4.07
CA GLU A 34 2.28 -2.28 3.95
C GLU A 34 1.33 -3.37 4.45
N CYS A 35 0.35 -2.99 5.27
CA CYS A 35 -0.76 -3.85 5.64
C CYS A 35 -2.08 -3.12 5.35
N SER A 36 -2.96 -3.75 4.57
CA SER A 36 -4.29 -3.24 4.28
C SER A 36 -5.38 -4.23 4.65
N PHE A 37 -6.49 -3.69 5.14
CA PHE A 37 -7.67 -4.43 5.59
C PHE A 37 -8.84 -4.13 4.66
N TRP A 38 -9.56 -5.19 4.28
CA TRP A 38 -10.64 -5.14 3.32
C TRP A 38 -11.83 -5.93 3.85
N ALA A 39 -13.03 -5.48 3.50
CA ALA A 39 -14.29 -6.09 3.93
C ALA A 39 -14.50 -7.49 3.34
N SER A 40 -13.85 -7.79 2.21
CA SER A 40 -13.88 -9.12 1.60
C SER A 40 -12.64 -9.39 0.75
N LYS A 41 -12.46 -10.66 0.38
CA LYS A 41 -11.36 -11.10 -0.49
C LYS A 41 -11.51 -10.54 -1.91
N GLU A 42 -12.74 -10.41 -2.38
CA GLU A 42 -13.10 -9.87 -3.69
C GLU A 42 -12.69 -8.39 -3.78
N ALA A 43 -13.03 -7.59 -2.78
CA ALA A 43 -12.64 -6.18 -2.72
C ALA A 43 -11.11 -5.99 -2.75
N LEU A 44 -10.37 -6.86 -2.05
CA LEU A 44 -8.90 -6.89 -2.12
C LEU A 44 -8.40 -7.26 -3.53
N TYR A 45 -9.01 -8.23 -4.20
CA TYR A 45 -8.59 -8.63 -5.54
C TYR A 45 -8.89 -7.56 -6.59
N ASP A 46 -10.04 -6.92 -6.51
CA ASP A 46 -10.39 -5.78 -7.38
C ASP A 46 -9.37 -4.65 -7.21
N TRP A 47 -8.99 -4.34 -5.96
CA TRP A 47 -7.91 -3.39 -5.69
C TRP A 47 -6.57 -3.85 -6.27
N ARG A 48 -6.22 -5.13 -6.14
CA ARG A 48 -4.94 -5.66 -6.68
C ARG A 48 -4.82 -5.49 -8.19
N MET A 49 -5.93 -5.59 -8.91
CA MET A 49 -5.97 -5.47 -10.37
C MET A 49 -5.92 -4.02 -10.85
N ASP A 50 -6.23 -3.07 -9.97
CA ASP A 50 -6.27 -1.64 -10.27
C ASP A 50 -4.90 -1.08 -10.68
N THR A 51 -4.91 -0.22 -11.69
CA THR A 51 -3.70 0.41 -12.23
C THR A 51 -3.00 1.31 -11.21
N CYS A 52 -3.74 1.99 -10.32
CA CYS A 52 -3.15 2.81 -9.27
C CYS A 52 -2.40 1.95 -8.24
N HIS A 53 -2.96 0.79 -7.89
CA HIS A 53 -2.27 -0.17 -7.01
C HIS A 53 -0.97 -0.68 -7.64
N LYS A 54 -0.97 -0.97 -8.95
CA LYS A 54 0.24 -1.37 -9.68
C LYS A 54 1.29 -0.26 -9.70
N HIS A 55 0.90 0.99 -9.90
CA HIS A 55 1.80 2.13 -9.80
C HIS A 55 2.36 2.33 -8.39
N ALA A 56 1.53 2.15 -7.35
CA ALA A 56 1.95 2.21 -5.96
C ALA A 56 3.01 1.13 -5.65
N LYS A 57 2.76 -0.12 -6.07
CA LYS A 57 3.72 -1.22 -5.95
C LYS A 57 5.01 -0.96 -6.73
N ALA A 58 4.94 -0.41 -7.93
CA ALA A 58 6.13 -0.14 -8.75
C ALA A 58 7.01 0.98 -8.15
N TRP A 59 6.39 2.04 -7.60
CA TRP A 59 7.11 3.07 -6.86
C TRP A 59 7.74 2.49 -5.58
N ALA A 60 6.98 1.69 -4.84
CA ALA A 60 7.43 0.97 -3.66
C ALA A 60 8.57 -0.02 -3.98
N ALA A 61 8.57 -0.72 -5.11
CA ALA A 61 9.62 -1.66 -5.48
C ALA A 61 10.99 -0.98 -5.70
N ASN A 62 11.04 0.35 -5.88
CA ASN A 62 12.29 1.12 -5.89
C ASN A 62 12.86 1.34 -4.46
N GLY A 63 12.12 0.97 -3.41
CA GLY A 63 12.55 0.91 -2.02
C GLY A 63 11.90 -0.31 -1.37
N ALA A 64 12.51 -1.48 -1.58
CA ALA A 64 12.10 -2.83 -1.17
C ALA A 64 10.77 -2.91 -0.36
N ILE A 65 9.70 -3.36 -1.02
CA ILE A 65 8.46 -3.81 -0.36
C ILE A 65 8.14 -5.23 -0.82
N MET A 66 7.80 -6.10 0.14
CA MET A 66 7.15 -7.40 -0.10
C MET A 66 5.62 -7.24 -0.08
#